data_AF-D4X4A0-F1
#
_entry.id   AF-D4X4A0-F1
#
_cell.length_a   1.000
_cell.length_b   1.000
_cell.length_c   1.000
_cell.angle_alpha   90.00
_cell.angle_beta   90.00
_cell.angle_gamma   90.00
#
_symmetry.space_group_name_H-M   'P 1'
#
loop_
_entity.id
_entity.type
_entity.pdbx_description
1 polymer ?
#
loop_
_entity_poly.entity_id
_entity_poly.type
_entity_poly.pdbx_seq_one_letter_code
_entity_poly.pdbx_strand_id
1 'polypeptide(L)' 'MIAFEEMFKGISSETSVYRREVVKAGIRHNAHSILIAHNRPSGSSQPSWAYVEVARRLRSCADRLLTACA' A
#
# COMPACT_ATOMS: atom_id res chain seq x y z
N MET A 1 -9.22 -13.18 1.11
CA MET A 1 -9.33 -11.71 1.10
C MET A 1 -10.62 -11.34 1.81
N ILE A 2 -10.58 -10.45 2.80
CA ILE A 2 -11.77 -10.07 3.59
C ILE A 2 -12.44 -8.77 3.10
N ALA A 3 -11.68 -7.90 2.43
CA ALA A 3 -12.14 -6.66 1.83
C ALA A 3 -11.13 -6.22 0.76
N PHE A 4 -11.58 -5.34 -0.14
CA PHE A 4 -10.75 -4.65 -1.12
C PHE A 4 -11.13 -3.17 -1.15
N GLU A 5 -10.13 -2.29 -1.18
CA GLU A 5 -10.33 -0.83 -1.24
C GLU A 5 -9.33 -0.17 -2.19
N GLU A 6 -9.83 0.66 -3.10
CA GLU A 6 -8.99 1.61 -3.83
C GLU A 6 -8.77 2.84 -2.94
N MET A 7 -7.64 2.88 -2.22
CA MET A 7 -7.39 3.92 -1.20
C MET A 7 -6.78 5.20 -1.77
N PHE A 8 -6.01 5.09 -2.85
CA PHE A 8 -5.27 6.21 -3.43
C PHE A 8 -5.27 6.09 -4.95
N LYS A 9 -5.48 7.22 -5.62
CA LYS A 9 -5.44 7.32 -7.08
C LYS A 9 -4.55 8.49 -7.50
N GLY A 10 -3.65 8.24 -8.44
CA GLY A 10 -2.72 9.23 -8.94
C GLY A 10 -1.47 8.60 -9.53
N ILE A 11 -0.47 9.43 -9.82
CA ILE A 11 0.81 8.99 -10.38
C ILE A 11 1.68 8.45 -9.23
N SER A 12 2.28 7.27 -9.41
CA SER A 12 3.04 6.56 -8.36
C SER A 12 4.16 7.38 -7.71
N SER A 13 4.72 8.38 -8.39
CA SER A 13 5.76 9.28 -7.87
C SER A 13 5.22 10.47 -7.09
N GLU A 14 3.95 10.84 -7.30
CA GLU A 14 3.36 12.09 -6.78
C GLU A 14 2.20 11.83 -5.81
N THR A 15 1.68 10.60 -5.78
CA THR A 15 0.54 10.24 -4.92
C THR A 15 0.99 10.15 -3.48
N SER A 16 0.44 11.03 -2.64
CA SER A 16 0.68 11.01 -1.20
C SER A 16 -0.08 9.84 -0.55
N VAL A 17 0.65 8.83 -0.10
CA VAL A 17 0.11 7.68 0.63
C VAL A 17 0.18 7.93 2.14
N TYR A 18 -0.99 8.13 2.74
CA TYR A 18 -1.10 8.40 4.18
C TYR A 18 -1.22 7.10 4.97
N ARG A 19 -0.14 6.72 5.65
CA ARG A 19 -0.04 5.51 6.49
C ARG A 19 -1.20 5.33 7.47
N ARG A 20 -1.64 6.42 8.11
CA ARG A 20 -2.76 6.41 9.06
C ARG A 20 -4.04 5.90 8.42
N GLU A 21 -4.30 6.27 7.17
CA GLU A 21 -5.53 5.87 6.49
C GLU A 21 -5.49 4.37 6.13
N VAL A 22 -4.32 3.86 5.73
CA VAL A 22 -4.08 2.42 5.53
C VAL A 22 -4.34 1.62 6.81
N VAL A 23 -3.79 2.06 7.94
CA VAL A 23 -3.98 1.37 9.23
C VAL A 23 -5.44 1.43 9.69
N LYS A 24 -6.10 2.59 9.54
CA LYS A 24 -7.53 2.73 9.84
C LYS A 24 -8.39 1.76 9.03
N ALA A 25 -8.11 1.60 7.73
CA ALA A 25 -8.82 0.64 6.90
C ALA A 25 -8.62 -0.81 7.39
N GLY A 26 -7.38 -1.19 7.73
CA GLY A 26 -7.09 -2.49 8.32
C GLY A 26 -7.87 -2.75 9.60
N ILE A 27 -7.89 -1.79 10.52
CA ILE A 27 -8.65 -1.88 11.79
C ILE A 27 -10.15 -1.96 11.52
N ARG A 28 -10.67 -1.16 10.59
CA ARG A 28 -12.11 -1.12 10.24
C ARG A 28 -12.64 -2.46 9.75
N HIS A 29 -11.80 -3.25 9.09
CA HIS A 29 -12.14 -4.61 8.62
C HIS A 29 -11.70 -5.72 9.57
N ASN A 30 -11.17 -5.40 10.76
CA ASN A 30 -10.53 -6.36 11.65
C ASN A 30 -9.48 -7.23 10.93
N ALA A 31 -8.69 -6.64 10.03
CA ALA A 31 -7.72 -7.35 9.22
C ALA A 31 -6.51 -7.80 10.05
N HIS A 32 -6.13 -9.08 9.91
CA HIS A 32 -4.85 -9.58 10.42
C HIS A 32 -3.66 -9.11 9.57
N SER A 33 -3.87 -8.89 8.28
CA SER A 33 -2.86 -8.46 7.33
C SER A 33 -3.49 -7.70 6.17
N ILE A 34 -2.72 -6.81 5.57
CA ILE A 34 -3.06 -5.90 4.48
C ILE A 34 -2.07 -6.18 3.35
N LEU A 35 -2.61 -6.37 2.16
CA LEU A 35 -1.86 -6.42 0.91
C LEU A 35 -2.00 -5.08 0.20
N ILE A 36 -0.89 -4.44 -0.15
CA ILE A 36 -0.90 -3.23 -0.98
C ILE A 36 -0.37 -3.58 -2.36
N ALA A 37 -1.14 -3.20 -3.38
CA ALA A 37 -0.77 -3.29 -4.78
C ALA A 37 -0.84 -1.90 -5.42
N HIS A 38 0.03 -1.67 -6.40
CA HIS A 38 0.01 -0.46 -7.22
C HIS A 38 0.03 -0.88 -8.69
N ASN A 39 -0.96 -0.44 -9.46
CA ASN A 39 -1.00 -0.77 -10.88
C ASN A 39 -0.22 0.30 -11.67
N ARG A 40 0.71 -0.15 -12.51
CA ARG A 40 1.41 0.73 -13.46
C ARG A 40 0.81 0.55 -14.86
N PRO A 41 0.25 1.60 -15.48
CA PRO A 41 -0.31 1.51 -16.83
C PRO A 41 0.68 1.03 -17.90
N SER A 42 1.98 1.23 -17.67
CA SER A 42 3.05 0.77 -18.57
C SER A 42 3.25 -0.75 -18.57
N GLY A 43 2.65 -1.50 -17.64
CA GLY A 43 2.81 -2.95 -17.53
C GLY A 43 4.18 -3.42 -16.99
N SER A 44 5.11 -2.52 -16.70
CA SER A 44 6.42 -2.89 -16.16
C SER A 44 6.35 -3.21 -14.67
N SER A 45 6.76 -4.42 -14.31
CA SER A 45 6.84 -4.94 -12.93
C SER A 45 7.99 -4.35 -12.10
N GLN A 46 8.84 -3.51 -12.70
CA GLN A 46 10.02 -2.99 -12.02
C GLN A 46 9.60 -1.88 -11.03
N PRO A 47 9.85 -2.02 -9.72
CA PRO A 47 9.38 -1.05 -8.75
C PRO A 47 10.11 0.28 -8.93
N SER A 48 9.39 1.40 -8.79
CA SER A 48 10.03 2.71 -8.72
C SER A 48 10.65 2.93 -7.34
N TRP A 49 11.72 3.72 -7.26
CA TRP A 49 12.33 4.10 -5.97
C TRP A 49 11.33 4.75 -5.01
N ALA A 50 10.45 5.60 -5.54
CA ALA A 50 9.38 6.23 -4.77
C ALA A 50 8.44 5.19 -4.15
N TYR A 51 8.03 4.18 -4.93
CA TYR A 51 7.21 3.08 -4.45
C TYR A 51 7.92 2.26 -3.36
N VAL A 52 9.20 1.92 -3.55
CA VAL A 52 10.00 1.17 -2.56
C VAL A 52 10.05 1.92 -1.23
N GLU A 53 10.29 3.23 -1.26
CA GLU A 53 10.37 4.04 -0.04
C GLU A 53 9.01 4.13 0.68
N VAL A 54 7.91 4.27 -0.07
CA VAL A 54 6.55 4.24 0.48
C VAL A 54 6.26 2.88 1.13
N ALA A 55 6.55 1.78 0.43
CA ALA A 55 6.34 0.43 0.94
C ALA A 55 7.14 0.16 2.22
N ARG A 56 8.41 0.61 2.27
CA ARG A 56 9.26 0.50 3.46
C ARG A 56 8.69 1.27 4.64
N ARG A 57 8.25 2.52 4.42
CA ARG A 57 7.62 3.35 5.47
C ARG A 57 6.34 2.74 5.99
N LEU A 58 5.50 2.19 5.11
CA LEU A 58 4.27 1.51 5.48
C LEU A 58 4.56 0.28 6.35
N ARG A 59 5.50 -0.58 5.92
CA ARG A 59 5.89 -1.78 6.67
C ARG A 59 6.38 -1.44 8.08
N SER A 60 7.20 -0.40 8.23
CA SER A 60 7.72 0.03 9.54
C SER A 60 6.65 0.44 10.56
N CYS A 61 5.48 0.89 10.11
CA CYS A 61 4.40 1.33 10.99
C CYS A 61 3.42 0.22 11.37
N ALA A 62 3.42 -0.88 10.61
CA ALA A 62 2.43 -1.94 10.75
C ALA A 62 3.11 -3.29 10.50
N ASP A 63 4.16 -3.55 11.27
CA ASP A 63 5.07 -4.71 11.11
C ASP A 63 4.32 -6.06 11.10
N ARG A 64 3.18 -6.13 11.80
CA ARG A 64 2.30 -7.31 11.82
C ARG A 64 1.15 -7.27 10.80
N LEU A 65 0.92 -6.13 10.16
CA LEU A 65 -0.24 -5.88 9.30
C LEU A 65 0.09 -5.76 7.80
N LEU A 66 1.35 -5.74 7.34
CA LEU A 66 1.64 -5.38 5.94
C LEU A 66 2.51 -6.38 5.18
N THR A 67 1.93 -6.96 4.12
CA THR A 67 2.67 -7.61 3.02
C THR A 67 2.57 -6.70 1.80
N ALA A 68 3.70 -6.30 1.22
CA ALA A 68 3.70 -5.51 -0.01
C ALA A 68 4.02 -6.44 -1.18
N CYS A 69 3.15 -6.50 -2.19
CA CYS A 69 3.47 -7.13 -3.47
C CYS A 69 3.74 -6.02 -4.50
N ALA A 70 4.83 -6.20 -5.25
CA ALA A 70 5.24 -5.29 -6.32
C ALA A 70 4.18 -5.24 -7.43
#